data_AF-J2GQQ1-F1
#
_entry.id   AF-J2GQQ1-F1
#
_cell.length_a   1.000
_cell.length_b   1.000
_cell.length_c   1.000
_cell.angle_alpha   90.00
_cell.angle_beta   90.00
_cell.angle_gamma   90.00
#
_symmetry.space_group_name_H-M   'P 1'
#
loop_
_entity.id
_entity.type
_entity.pdbx_description
1 polymer ?
#
loop_
_entity_poly.entity_id
_entity_poly.type
_entity_poly.pdbx_seq_one_letter_code
_entity_poly.pdbx_strand_id
1 'polypeptide(L)'
;MTKMKVAPVKVPWMISSSHDFASFTGYEEREVSVEMMCGFNKKRYEEVMTKLQDQYGDDIPDDEYNKAGNAIIKITFQPICLFTMYGKMEGYERYDFSMLDPYYDGRLSLGDEWDKTDICPNPGFYEVVESTVKEAFGFTSSRVKHWVLCAHDSCIDVLAYSFEWEEVEWGKAK
;
A
#
# COMPACT_ATOMS: atom_id res chain seq x y z
N MET A 1 9.39 18.08 -16.69
CA MET A 1 9.47 18.21 -15.22
C MET A 1 10.37 17.09 -14.71
N THR A 2 11.21 17.35 -13.71
CA THR A 2 11.98 16.29 -13.04
C THR A 2 11.01 15.45 -12.21
N LYS A 3 11.09 14.12 -12.31
CA LYS A 3 10.26 13.21 -11.52
C LYS A 3 10.59 13.34 -10.02
N MET A 4 9.58 13.30 -9.16
CA MET A 4 9.76 13.36 -7.72
C MET A 4 10.25 12.02 -7.19
N LYS A 5 11.30 12.03 -6.37
CA LYS A 5 11.82 10.81 -5.75
C LYS A 5 10.89 10.27 -4.68
N VAL A 6 10.76 8.95 -4.66
CA VAL A 6 9.95 8.22 -3.70
C VAL A 6 10.80 7.21 -2.91
N ALA A 7 10.36 6.92 -1.70
CA ALA A 7 10.93 5.87 -0.85
C ALA A 7 9.80 4.93 -0.40
N PRO A 8 10.00 3.60 -0.44
CA PRO A 8 9.01 2.64 0.06
C PRO A 8 8.70 2.90 1.54
N VAL A 9 7.41 2.93 1.87
CA VAL A 9 6.98 2.91 3.26
C VAL A 9 7.28 1.53 3.84
N LYS A 10 7.78 1.48 5.07
CA LYS A 10 8.13 0.21 5.73
C LYS A 10 6.87 -0.49 6.25
N VAL A 11 6.30 -1.39 5.45
CA VAL A 11 5.13 -2.20 5.79
C VAL A 11 5.36 -3.66 5.39
N PRO A 12 4.69 -4.63 6.05
CA PRO A 12 4.89 -6.05 5.78
C PRO A 12 4.07 -6.58 4.60
N TRP A 13 3.32 -5.71 3.91
CA TRP A 13 2.34 -6.06 2.87
C TRP A 13 2.65 -5.35 1.54
N MET A 14 2.10 -5.88 0.45
CA MET A 14 2.18 -5.30 -0.90
C MET A 14 0.77 -5.08 -1.44
N ILE A 15 0.45 -3.88 -1.92
CA ILE A 15 -0.81 -3.63 -2.63
C ILE A 15 -0.92 -4.59 -3.81
N SER A 16 -2.04 -5.31 -3.87
CA SER A 16 -2.31 -6.29 -4.92
C SER A 16 -2.20 -5.63 -6.28
N SER A 17 -1.32 -6.16 -7.13
CA SER A 17 -1.16 -5.67 -8.48
C SER A 17 -2.40 -5.85 -9.33
N SER A 18 -3.37 -6.68 -8.93
CA SER A 18 -4.59 -7.06 -9.67
C SER A 18 -5.88 -6.37 -9.19
N HIS A 19 -5.81 -5.57 -8.13
CA HIS A 19 -6.98 -4.93 -7.54
C HIS A 19 -6.76 -3.43 -7.45
N ASP A 20 -7.84 -2.68 -7.63
CA ASP A 20 -7.85 -1.25 -7.32
C ASP A 20 -8.32 -1.00 -5.88
N PHE A 21 -8.36 0.26 -5.45
CA PHE A 21 -8.85 0.64 -4.14
C PHE A 21 -10.32 0.22 -3.96
N ALA A 22 -10.61 -0.45 -2.84
CA ALA A 22 -11.90 -1.05 -2.55
C ALA A 22 -12.95 -0.03 -2.09
N SER A 23 -12.55 0.90 -1.20
CA SER A 23 -13.45 1.92 -0.65
C SER A 23 -12.70 3.14 -0.13
N PHE A 24 -13.43 4.25 0.01
CA PHE A 24 -12.95 5.50 0.58
C PHE A 24 -14.00 6.10 1.49
N THR A 25 -13.60 6.55 2.68
CA THR A 25 -14.48 7.29 3.59
C THR A 25 -13.77 8.52 4.13
N GLY A 26 -14.39 9.70 3.99
CA GLY A 26 -13.91 10.96 4.56
C GLY A 26 -14.74 11.38 5.77
N TYR A 27 -14.09 11.82 6.84
CA TYR A 27 -14.74 12.27 8.08
C TYR A 27 -14.57 13.77 8.31
N GLU A 28 -15.49 14.38 9.08
CA GLU A 28 -15.46 15.81 9.41
C GLU A 28 -14.14 16.23 10.11
N GLU A 29 -13.47 15.29 10.77
CA GLU A 29 -12.19 15.47 11.46
C GLU A 29 -10.97 15.46 10.52
N ARG A 30 -11.17 15.58 9.21
CA ARG A 30 -10.13 15.52 8.16
C ARG A 30 -9.39 14.19 8.17
N GLU A 31 -10.13 13.11 8.32
CA GLU A 31 -9.60 11.76 8.18
C GLU A 31 -10.08 11.17 6.85
N VAL A 32 -9.20 10.47 6.13
CA VAL A 32 -9.63 9.60 5.02
C VAL A 32 -9.06 8.21 5.22
N SER A 33 -9.94 7.22 5.13
CA SER A 33 -9.58 5.80 5.10
C SER A 33 -9.61 5.28 3.67
N VAL A 34 -8.60 4.48 3.30
CA VAL A 34 -8.52 3.75 2.03
C VAL A 34 -8.42 2.27 2.33
N GLU A 35 -9.28 1.45 1.73
CA GLU A 35 -9.20 0.00 1.83
C GLU A 35 -8.67 -0.59 0.52
N MET A 36 -7.76 -1.56 0.60
CA MET A 36 -7.21 -2.24 -0.56
C MET A 36 -6.83 -3.68 -0.23
N MET A 37 -6.84 -4.54 -1.24
CA MET A 37 -6.30 -5.87 -1.10
C MET A 37 -4.77 -5.82 -1.12
N CYS A 38 -4.14 -6.50 -0.18
CA CYS A 38 -2.70 -6.64 -0.13
C CYS A 38 -2.28 -8.10 0.05
N GLY A 39 -1.16 -8.47 -0.57
CA GLY A 39 -0.46 -9.73 -0.35
C GLY A 39 0.59 -9.61 0.75
N PHE A 40 0.97 -10.74 1.34
CA PHE A 40 2.03 -10.85 2.34
C PHE A 40 3.16 -11.77 1.88
N ASN A 41 4.27 -11.76 2.63
CA ASN A 41 5.38 -12.66 2.41
C ASN A 41 5.02 -14.14 2.65
N LYS A 42 5.91 -15.03 2.24
CA LYS A 42 5.67 -16.48 2.30
C LYS A 42 5.48 -16.96 3.73
N LYS A 43 6.27 -16.41 4.67
CA LYS A 43 6.18 -16.75 6.08
C LYS A 43 4.78 -16.51 6.65
N ARG A 44 4.19 -15.33 6.40
CA ARG A 44 2.82 -15.01 6.83
C ARG A 44 1.80 -15.96 6.19
N TYR A 45 1.95 -16.24 4.89
CA TYR A 45 1.08 -17.18 4.18
C TYR A 45 1.11 -18.57 4.82
N GLU A 46 2.30 -19.10 5.13
CA GLU A 46 2.46 -20.40 5.79
C GLU A 46 1.85 -20.41 7.20
N GLU A 47 1.96 -19.31 7.96
CA GLU A 47 1.31 -19.16 9.27
C GLU A 47 -0.22 -19.22 9.17
N VAL A 48 -0.81 -18.55 8.17
CA VAL A 48 -2.26 -18.57 7.93
C VAL A 48 -2.71 -19.95 7.46
N MET A 49 -1.99 -20.56 6.51
CA MET A 49 -2.29 -21.89 6.01
C MET A 49 -2.23 -22.96 7.10
N THR A 50 -1.25 -22.87 8.01
CA THR A 50 -1.15 -23.80 9.16
C THR A 50 -2.40 -23.72 10.04
N LYS A 51 -2.88 -22.50 10.33
CA LYS A 51 -4.11 -22.30 11.12
C LYS A 51 -5.35 -22.84 10.42
N LEU A 52 -5.46 -22.64 9.11
CA LEU A 52 -6.57 -23.18 8.33
C LEU A 52 -6.53 -24.71 8.31
N GLN A 53 -5.35 -25.32 8.19
CA GLN A 53 -5.21 -26.77 8.23
C GLN A 53 -5.51 -27.34 9.62
N ASP A 54 -5.15 -26.64 10.70
CA ASP A 54 -5.55 -27.04 12.06
C ASP A 54 -7.07 -26.97 12.27
N GLN A 55 -7.75 -26.04 11.59
CA GLN A 55 -9.19 -25.83 11.71
C GLN A 55 -10.03 -26.75 10.81
N TYR A 56 -9.60 -26.97 9.58
CA TYR A 56 -10.38 -27.66 8.54
C TYR A 56 -9.76 -28.99 8.08
N GLY A 57 -8.54 -29.31 8.48
CA GLY A 57 -7.78 -30.43 7.94
C GLY A 57 -7.45 -30.21 6.46
N ASP A 58 -7.61 -31.24 5.65
CA ASP A 58 -7.33 -31.19 4.21
C ASP A 58 -8.49 -30.59 3.37
N ASP A 59 -9.67 -30.38 3.98
CA ASP A 59 -10.88 -29.83 3.34
C ASP A 59 -11.07 -28.33 3.67
N ILE A 60 -10.04 -27.53 3.38
CA ILE A 60 -10.10 -26.07 3.54
C ILE A 60 -11.09 -25.50 2.50
N PRO A 61 -12.11 -24.72 2.90
CA PRO A 61 -13.01 -24.08 1.95
C PRO A 61 -12.26 -23.16 0.97
N ASP A 62 -12.62 -23.19 -0.32
CA ASP A 62 -11.98 -22.39 -1.37
C ASP A 62 -11.90 -20.90 -1.02
N ASP A 63 -12.95 -20.34 -0.40
CA ASP A 63 -12.98 -18.94 0.02
C ASP A 63 -11.93 -18.60 1.07
N GLU A 64 -11.67 -19.52 2.02
CA GLU A 64 -10.66 -19.34 3.05
C GLU A 64 -9.25 -19.54 2.48
N TYR A 65 -9.09 -20.52 1.56
CA TYR A 65 -7.84 -20.73 0.84
C TYR A 65 -7.45 -19.50 -0.01
N ASN A 66 -8.41 -18.92 -0.73
CA ASN A 66 -8.20 -17.73 -1.55
C ASN A 66 -7.84 -16.48 -0.72
N LYS A 67 -8.35 -16.39 0.51
CA LYS A 67 -8.00 -15.32 1.47
C LYS A 67 -6.66 -15.56 2.15
N ALA A 68 -6.15 -16.79 2.24
CA ALA A 68 -4.93 -17.09 2.99
C ALA A 68 -3.70 -16.28 2.53
N GLY A 69 -3.65 -15.92 1.24
CA GLY A 69 -2.58 -15.10 0.65
C GLY A 69 -2.85 -13.59 0.62
N ASN A 70 -4.06 -13.14 0.95
CA ASN A 70 -4.49 -11.76 0.75
C ASN A 70 -5.32 -11.25 1.93
N ALA A 71 -4.99 -10.08 2.45
CA ALA A 71 -5.85 -9.38 3.42
C ALA A 71 -6.38 -8.08 2.81
N ILE A 72 -7.49 -7.57 3.36
CA ILE A 72 -7.85 -6.18 3.17
C ILE A 72 -7.08 -5.36 4.19
N ILE A 73 -6.30 -4.40 3.71
CA ILE A 73 -5.63 -3.41 4.54
C ILE A 73 -6.42 -2.12 4.46
N LYS A 74 -6.75 -1.56 5.62
CA LYS A 74 -7.27 -0.21 5.76
C LYS A 74 -6.13 0.71 6.16
N ILE A 75 -5.93 1.79 5.41
CA ILE A 75 -4.97 2.86 5.74
C ILE A 75 -5.75 4.13 6.04
N THR A 76 -5.56 4.66 7.23
CA THR A 76 -6.22 5.86 7.72
C THR A 76 -5.23 7.01 7.75
N PHE A 77 -5.48 8.07 6.98
CA PHE A 77 -4.65 9.28 6.94
C PHE A 77 -5.28 10.41 7.76
N GLN A 78 -4.50 11.04 8.65
CA GLN A 78 -5.03 12.08 9.53
C GLN A 78 -3.94 13.06 10.03
N PRO A 79 -4.29 14.34 10.21
CA PRO A 79 -5.27 15.08 9.42
C PRO A 79 -4.83 15.21 7.97
N ILE A 80 -5.78 15.05 7.04
CA ILE A 80 -5.61 15.25 5.61
C ILE A 80 -5.64 16.73 5.23
N CYS A 81 -4.77 17.03 4.27
CA CYS A 81 -4.59 18.33 3.63
C CYS A 81 -4.93 18.25 2.14
N LEU A 82 -4.63 17.12 1.49
CA LEU A 82 -4.94 16.84 0.09
C LEU A 82 -5.21 15.35 -0.07
N PHE A 83 -6.17 15.01 -0.91
CA PHE A 83 -6.43 13.65 -1.38
C PHE A 83 -6.79 13.72 -2.86
N THR A 84 -6.04 13.04 -3.73
CA THR A 84 -6.30 13.08 -5.17
C THR A 84 -6.03 11.71 -5.78
N MET A 85 -7.01 11.17 -6.50
CA MET A 85 -6.90 9.93 -7.24
C MET A 85 -6.76 10.23 -8.74
N TYR A 86 -5.90 9.49 -9.43
CA TYR A 86 -5.63 9.65 -10.85
C TYR A 86 -5.15 8.33 -11.47
N GLY A 87 -5.07 8.27 -12.80
CA GLY A 87 -4.65 7.06 -13.50
C GLY A 87 -3.17 6.73 -13.30
N LYS A 88 -2.84 5.44 -13.23
CA LYS A 88 -1.47 4.97 -12.94
C LYS A 88 -0.40 5.50 -13.89
N MET A 89 -0.72 5.69 -15.16
CA MET A 89 0.20 6.27 -16.15
C MET A 89 0.66 7.67 -15.74
N GLU A 90 -0.25 8.50 -15.22
CA GLU A 90 0.14 9.82 -14.69
C GLU A 90 1.06 9.70 -13.47
N GLY A 91 0.89 8.65 -12.66
CA GLY A 91 1.78 8.37 -11.53
C GLY A 91 3.22 8.10 -11.97
N TYR A 92 3.41 7.24 -12.98
CA TYR A 92 4.73 6.94 -13.54
C TYR A 92 5.41 8.15 -14.18
N GLU A 93 4.64 9.12 -14.65
CA GLU A 93 5.17 10.38 -15.18
C GLU A 93 5.60 11.35 -14.07
N ARG A 94 4.97 11.29 -12.89
CA ARG A 94 5.23 12.17 -11.74
C ARG A 94 6.37 11.68 -10.85
N TYR A 95 6.52 10.36 -10.68
CA TYR A 95 7.41 9.77 -9.67
C TYR A 95 8.56 8.95 -10.25
N ASP A 96 9.71 9.05 -9.59
CA ASP A 96 10.91 8.29 -9.90
C ASP A 96 10.96 6.99 -9.09
N PHE A 97 10.58 5.89 -9.74
CA PHE A 97 10.61 4.54 -9.19
C PHE A 97 11.91 3.76 -9.47
N SER A 98 12.98 4.42 -9.90
CA SER A 98 14.24 3.76 -10.28
C SER A 98 14.90 2.97 -9.14
N MET A 99 14.54 3.24 -7.88
CA MET A 99 14.97 2.41 -6.75
C MET A 99 14.48 0.95 -6.84
N LEU A 100 13.47 0.68 -7.67
CA LEU A 100 12.93 -0.66 -7.92
C LEU A 100 13.63 -1.39 -9.08
N ASP A 101 14.45 -0.69 -9.89
CA ASP A 101 15.13 -1.27 -11.06
C ASP A 101 15.92 -2.55 -10.74
N PRO A 102 16.67 -2.65 -9.61
CA PRO A 102 17.37 -3.88 -9.27
C PRO A 102 16.47 -5.10 -9.08
N TYR A 103 15.20 -4.91 -8.71
CA TYR A 103 14.24 -6.02 -8.60
C TYR A 103 13.67 -6.39 -9.97
N TYR A 104 13.45 -5.41 -10.84
CA TYR A 104 12.91 -5.64 -12.19
C TYR A 104 13.92 -6.27 -13.14
N ASP A 105 15.20 -5.96 -13.00
CA ASP A 105 16.27 -6.56 -13.79
C ASP A 105 16.86 -7.85 -13.19
N GLY A 106 16.35 -8.28 -12.03
CA GLY A 106 16.70 -9.54 -11.37
C GLY A 106 18.01 -9.50 -10.58
N ARG A 107 18.64 -8.33 -10.39
CA ARG A 107 19.81 -8.20 -9.48
C ARG A 107 19.46 -8.45 -8.01
N LEU A 108 18.22 -8.14 -7.62
CA LEU A 108 17.66 -8.42 -6.31
C LEU A 108 16.38 -9.25 -6.45
N SER A 109 16.15 -10.14 -5.48
CA SER A 109 14.92 -10.91 -5.36
C SER A 109 14.00 -10.23 -4.36
N LEU A 110 12.84 -9.77 -4.82
CA LEU A 110 11.85 -9.13 -3.96
C LEU A 110 11.37 -10.12 -2.88
N GLY A 111 11.08 -11.36 -3.27
CA GLY A 111 10.63 -12.41 -2.36
C GLY A 111 11.67 -12.72 -1.28
N ASP A 112 12.94 -12.91 -1.66
CA ASP A 112 13.99 -13.26 -0.70
C ASP A 112 14.23 -12.14 0.31
N GLU A 113 14.22 -10.88 -0.15
CA GLU A 113 14.39 -9.73 0.74
C GLU A 113 13.19 -9.56 1.68
N TRP A 114 11.98 -9.72 1.16
CA TRP A 114 10.75 -9.60 1.94
C TRP A 114 10.62 -10.71 2.98
N ASP A 115 10.92 -11.96 2.62
CA ASP A 115 10.92 -13.10 3.56
C ASP A 115 11.99 -12.94 4.64
N LYS A 116 13.14 -12.32 4.31
CA LYS A 116 14.24 -12.10 5.25
C LYS A 116 13.98 -10.95 6.23
N THR A 117 13.39 -9.85 5.75
CA THR A 117 13.28 -8.60 6.52
C THR A 117 11.90 -8.39 7.14
N ASP A 118 10.90 -9.13 6.67
CA ASP A 118 9.48 -8.92 6.99
C ASP A 118 8.96 -7.53 6.57
N ILE A 119 9.70 -6.83 5.71
CA ILE A 119 9.36 -5.52 5.15
C ILE A 119 9.30 -5.67 3.64
N CYS A 120 8.18 -5.26 3.04
CA CYS A 120 7.99 -5.32 1.60
C CYS A 120 8.87 -4.27 0.90
N PRO A 121 9.79 -4.66 -0.01
CA PRO A 121 10.64 -3.70 -0.73
C PRO A 121 9.87 -2.84 -1.74
N ASN A 122 8.74 -3.35 -2.24
CA ASN A 122 7.86 -2.68 -3.18
C ASN A 122 6.40 -2.81 -2.72
N PRO A 123 5.99 -2.05 -1.71
CA PRO A 123 4.66 -2.19 -1.12
C PRO A 123 3.55 -1.58 -2.00
N GLY A 124 3.88 -0.85 -3.06
CA GLY A 124 2.93 0.02 -3.74
C GLY A 124 2.55 1.27 -2.92
N PHE A 125 3.22 1.52 -1.80
CA PHE A 125 3.00 2.66 -0.91
C PHE A 125 4.31 3.38 -0.59
N TYR A 126 4.37 4.67 -0.91
CA TYR A 126 5.63 5.42 -0.88
C TYR A 126 5.49 6.78 -0.22
N GLU A 127 6.55 7.22 0.46
CA GLU A 127 6.73 8.61 0.86
C GLU A 127 7.50 9.36 -0.23
N VAL A 128 7.02 10.55 -0.58
CA VAL A 128 7.68 11.44 -1.56
C VAL A 128 8.68 12.32 -0.82
N VAL A 129 9.97 12.17 -1.14
CA VAL A 129 11.08 12.80 -0.40
C VAL A 129 11.12 14.32 -0.60
N GLU A 130 10.89 14.76 -1.84
CA GLU A 130 10.95 16.18 -2.24
C GLU A 130 9.66 16.54 -3.00
N SER A 131 8.57 16.63 -2.24
CA SER A 131 7.24 16.91 -2.80
C SER A 131 7.10 18.36 -3.27
N THR A 132 7.05 18.56 -4.59
CA THR A 132 6.68 19.85 -5.19
C THR A 132 5.18 20.14 -5.03
N VAL A 133 4.36 19.11 -4.81
CA VAL A 133 2.92 19.23 -4.53
C VAL A 133 2.69 20.00 -3.23
N LYS A 134 3.48 19.74 -2.18
CA LYS A 134 3.40 20.52 -0.93
C LYS A 134 3.58 22.01 -1.18
N GLU A 135 4.59 22.37 -1.96
CA GLU A 135 4.91 23.77 -2.27
C GLU A 135 3.81 24.42 -3.12
N ALA A 136 3.29 23.70 -4.12
CA ALA A 136 2.22 24.18 -4.99
C ALA A 136 0.94 24.53 -4.23
N PHE A 137 0.65 23.80 -3.15
CA PHE A 137 -0.49 24.09 -2.25
C PHE A 137 -0.12 24.95 -1.03
N GLY A 138 1.10 25.50 -0.98
CA GLY A 138 1.53 26.43 0.07
C GLY A 138 1.84 25.79 1.43
N PHE A 139 2.02 24.47 1.50
CA PHE A 139 2.35 23.77 2.74
C PHE A 139 3.86 23.85 3.04
N THR A 140 4.24 24.72 3.98
CA THR A 140 5.63 24.88 4.44
C THR A 140 5.99 24.02 5.67
N SER A 141 4.98 23.47 6.35
CA SER A 141 5.19 22.65 7.54
C SER A 141 5.87 21.32 7.19
N SER A 142 6.90 20.95 7.95
CA SER A 142 7.55 19.64 7.88
C SER A 142 6.67 18.50 8.39
N ARG A 143 5.59 18.82 9.14
CA ARG A 143 4.61 17.85 9.62
C ARG A 143 3.73 17.31 8.50
N VAL A 144 3.49 18.08 7.45
CA VAL A 144 2.76 17.62 6.27
C VAL A 144 3.69 16.73 5.46
N LYS A 145 3.34 15.47 5.31
CA LYS A 145 4.03 14.51 4.47
C LYS A 145 3.24 14.28 3.20
N HIS A 146 3.92 13.79 2.18
CA HIS A 146 3.32 13.43 0.91
C HIS A 146 3.52 11.93 0.71
N TRP A 147 2.43 11.21 0.57
CA TRP A 147 2.45 9.80 0.22
C TRP A 147 1.77 9.57 -1.12
N VAL A 148 2.25 8.55 -1.82
CA VAL A 148 1.62 8.02 -3.02
C VAL A 148 1.32 6.53 -2.84
N LEU A 149 0.09 6.14 -3.13
CA LEU A 149 -0.34 4.74 -3.23
C LEU A 149 -0.53 4.40 -4.71
N CYS A 150 -0.08 3.23 -5.14
CA CYS A 150 -0.18 2.77 -6.53
C CYS A 150 -0.83 1.38 -6.56
N ALA A 151 -2.06 1.31 -7.08
CA ALA A 151 -2.82 0.08 -7.25
C ALA A 151 -2.71 -0.45 -8.71
N HIS A 152 -3.65 -1.30 -9.15
CA HIS A 152 -3.63 -1.85 -10.52
C HIS A 152 -3.70 -0.74 -11.59
N ASP A 153 -4.77 0.07 -11.59
CA ASP A 153 -5.01 1.12 -12.62
C ASP A 153 -4.96 2.55 -12.09
N SER A 154 -4.96 2.74 -10.78
CA SER A 154 -5.02 4.06 -10.18
C SER A 154 -3.91 4.30 -9.16
N CYS A 155 -3.64 5.57 -8.93
CA CYS A 155 -2.75 6.06 -7.90
C CYS A 155 -3.46 7.13 -7.06
N ILE A 156 -3.05 7.28 -5.82
CA ILE A 156 -3.54 8.32 -4.91
C ILE A 156 -2.36 9.11 -4.40
N ASP A 157 -2.45 10.44 -4.53
CA ASP A 157 -1.63 11.38 -3.77
C ASP A 157 -2.35 11.79 -2.49
N VAL A 158 -1.65 11.70 -1.37
CA VAL A 158 -2.14 12.12 -0.06
C VAL A 158 -1.15 13.09 0.58
N LEU A 159 -1.62 14.29 0.90
CA LEU A 159 -0.94 15.14 1.88
C LEU A 159 -1.65 14.99 3.23
N ALA A 160 -0.97 14.48 4.24
CA ALA A 160 -1.49 14.40 5.60
C ALA A 160 -0.35 14.50 6.63
N TYR A 161 -0.67 14.42 7.91
CA TYR A 161 0.33 14.52 8.98
C TYR A 161 0.88 13.16 9.39
N SER A 162 0.01 12.16 9.43
CA SER A 162 0.34 10.78 9.73
C SER A 162 -0.60 9.83 9.01
N PHE A 163 -0.26 8.54 9.05
CA PHE A 163 -1.16 7.46 8.72
C PHE A 163 -1.03 6.34 9.75
N GLU A 164 -2.07 5.55 9.86
CA GLU A 164 -2.09 4.26 10.56
C GLU A 164 -2.66 3.21 9.61
N TRP A 165 -2.37 1.93 9.85
CA TRP A 165 -2.93 0.85 9.06
C TRP A 165 -3.31 -0.35 9.93
N GLU A 166 -4.32 -1.09 9.48
CA GLU A 166 -4.80 -2.30 10.11
C GLU A 166 -5.29 -3.32 9.06
N GLU A 167 -5.26 -4.60 9.40
CA GLU A 167 -5.96 -5.65 8.66
C GLU A 167 -7.45 -5.62 9.05
N VAL A 168 -8.35 -5.64 8.05
CA VAL A 168 -9.81 -5.66 8.27
C VAL A 168 -10.45 -6.90 7.64
N GLU A 169 -11.55 -7.35 8.23
CA GLU A 169 -12.28 -8.51 7.74
C GLU A 169 -12.89 -8.25 6.35
N TRP A 170 -12.77 -9.25 5.48
CA TRP A 170 -13.51 -9.32 4.23
C TRP A 170 -15.02 -9.27 4.52
N GLY A 171 -15.70 -8.20 4.08
CA GLY A 171 -17.17 -8.16 4.08
C GLY A 171 -17.86 -7.43 5.24
N LYS A 172 -17.25 -6.40 5.85
CA LYS A 172 -18.00 -5.38 6.61
C LYS A 172 -17.98 -4.02 5.93
N ALA A 173 -18.33 -3.98 4.65
CA ALA A 173 -18.97 -2.77 4.12
C ALA A 173 -20.33 -2.67 4.83
N LYS A 174 -20.46 -1.72 5.77
CA LYS A 174 -21.76 -1.31 6.32
C LYS A 174 -22.55 -0.53 5.28
#